data_AF-A0A939LN68-F1
#
_entry.id   AF-A0A939LN68-F1
#
_cell.length_a   1.000
_cell.length_b   1.000
_cell.length_c   1.000
_cell.angle_alpha   90.00
_cell.angle_beta   90.00
_cell.angle_gamma   90.00
#
_symmetry.space_group_name_H-M   'P 1'
#
loop_
_entity.id
_entity.type
_entity.pdbx_description
1 polymer ?
#
loop_
_entity_poly.entity_id
_entity_poly.type
_entity_poly.pdbx_seq_one_letter_code
_entity_poly.pdbx_strand_id
1 'polypeptide(L)'
;MVRAGLVAASAAVAAMVVAGCGGRGEGPELANSPGQSVAAPSGTLEAALVEGAPDGGVAMLHVVIRGDAGDELFRSEQAYSTRHGVAIAWQDSGEVLWVLSSDVGTSRIEPDGDGWTQSFLGPQDRDDVPPEIDALR
;
A
#
# COMPACT_ATOMS: atom_id res chain seq x y z
N MET A 1 -19.45 -1.55 -57.45
CA MET A 1 -18.78 -0.38 -56.85
C MET A 1 -18.36 -0.78 -55.44
N VAL A 2 -17.06 -0.94 -55.20
CA VAL A 2 -16.50 -1.36 -53.91
C VAL A 2 -16.39 -0.14 -53.02
N ARG A 3 -16.93 -0.20 -51.80
CA ARG A 3 -16.60 0.76 -50.73
C ARG A 3 -16.10 -0.01 -49.52
N ALA A 4 -14.81 0.16 -49.27
CA ALA A 4 -14.09 -0.23 -48.08
C ALA A 4 -14.61 0.55 -46.86
N GLY A 5 -14.61 -0.10 -45.70
CA GLY A 5 -14.97 0.52 -44.42
C GLY A 5 -14.20 -0.15 -43.29
N LEU A 6 -13.00 0.40 -43.06
CA LEU A 6 -12.12 0.34 -41.88
C LEU A 6 -12.45 -0.67 -40.75
N VAL A 7 -11.53 -1.61 -40.53
CA VAL A 7 -11.39 -2.39 -39.29
C VAL A 7 -10.84 -1.47 -38.20
N ALA A 8 -11.62 -1.19 -37.16
CA ALA A 8 -11.14 -0.53 -35.95
C ALA A 8 -10.52 -1.60 -35.03
N ALA A 9 -9.19 -1.68 -35.02
CA ALA A 9 -8.44 -2.48 -34.08
C ALA A 9 -8.41 -1.77 -32.72
N SER A 10 -9.27 -2.18 -31.79
CA SER A 10 -9.20 -1.74 -30.40
C SER A 10 -8.01 -2.41 -29.73
N ALA A 11 -6.97 -1.62 -29.43
CA ALA A 11 -5.81 -2.06 -28.68
C ALA A 11 -6.22 -2.38 -27.23
N ALA A 12 -6.17 -3.67 -26.86
CA ALA A 12 -6.29 -4.08 -25.47
C ALA A 12 -4.99 -3.72 -24.74
N VAL A 13 -5.08 -2.77 -23.80
CA VAL A 13 -3.99 -2.51 -22.85
C VAL A 13 -4.02 -3.65 -21.84
N ALA A 14 -3.15 -4.64 -22.02
CA ALA A 14 -2.93 -5.68 -21.03
C ALA A 14 -2.16 -5.07 -19.85
N ALA A 15 -2.86 -4.78 -18.76
CA ALA A 15 -2.23 -4.46 -17.48
C ALA A 15 -1.50 -5.72 -17.00
N MET A 16 -0.18 -5.67 -16.98
CA MET A 16 0.68 -6.74 -16.50
C MET A 16 0.61 -6.73 -14.97
N VAL A 17 -0.25 -7.57 -14.39
CA VAL A 17 -0.25 -7.81 -12.94
C VAL A 17 0.99 -8.65 -12.65
N VAL A 18 2.04 -7.99 -12.15
CA VAL A 18 3.17 -8.69 -11.53
C VAL A 18 2.65 -9.26 -10.22
N ALA A 19 2.15 -10.49 -10.26
CA ALA A 19 1.91 -11.27 -9.05
C ALA A 19 3.27 -11.52 -8.38
N GLY A 20 3.64 -10.66 -7.45
CA GLY A 20 4.75 -10.88 -6.54
C GLY A 20 4.41 -12.06 -5.65
N CYS A 21 4.75 -13.28 -6.06
CA CYS A 21 4.76 -14.43 -5.16
C CYS A 21 5.97 -14.32 -4.23
N GLY A 22 5.86 -13.46 -3.21
CA GLY A 22 6.74 -13.47 -2.05
C GLY A 22 6.43 -14.69 -1.19
N GLY A 23 7.39 -15.60 -1.06
CA GLY A 23 7.27 -16.73 -0.14
C GLY A 23 7.12 -16.21 1.29
N ARG A 24 6.08 -16.66 1.99
CA ARG A 24 5.80 -16.33 3.39
C ARG A 24 6.97 -16.77 4.29
N GLY A 25 7.87 -15.85 4.58
CA GLY A 25 8.88 -15.99 5.63
C GLY A 25 8.21 -15.98 7.01
N GLU A 26 8.97 -16.37 8.03
CA GLU A 26 8.56 -16.24 9.44
C GLU A 26 8.61 -14.74 9.83
N GLY A 27 7.48 -14.06 9.70
CA GLY A 27 7.28 -12.65 10.09
C GLY A 27 6.45 -11.85 9.07
N PRO A 28 5.93 -10.67 9.46
CA PRO A 28 5.17 -9.81 8.58
C PRO A 28 6.02 -9.34 7.39
N GLU A 29 5.47 -9.44 6.19
CA GLU A 29 6.12 -8.94 4.97
C GLU A 29 6.19 -7.41 5.00
N LEU A 30 7.29 -6.85 4.49
CA LEU A 30 7.56 -5.41 4.50
C LEU A 30 7.74 -4.87 3.07
N ALA A 31 6.97 -3.84 2.72
CA ALA A 31 7.24 -3.02 1.55
C ALA A 31 7.82 -1.67 1.98
N ASN A 32 8.96 -1.28 1.43
CA ASN A 32 9.65 -0.03 1.78
C ASN A 32 10.21 0.75 0.58
N SER A 33 9.87 0.32 -0.65
CA SER A 33 10.26 0.97 -1.90
C SER A 33 9.05 1.21 -2.80
N PRO A 34 9.10 2.21 -3.70
CA PRO A 34 8.04 2.45 -4.68
C PRO A 34 7.70 1.20 -5.49
N GLY A 35 6.40 0.93 -5.66
CA GLY A 35 5.90 -0.20 -6.43
C GLY A 35 5.99 -1.55 -5.73
N GLN A 36 6.60 -1.62 -4.53
CA GLN A 36 6.47 -2.81 -3.68
C GLN A 36 5.09 -2.86 -3.02
N SER A 37 4.61 -4.07 -2.85
CA SER A 37 3.36 -4.37 -2.18
C SER A 37 3.50 -5.54 -1.23
N VAL A 38 2.55 -5.64 -0.29
CA VAL A 38 2.44 -6.71 0.70
C VAL A 38 1.00 -7.17 0.78
N ALA A 39 0.80 -8.47 0.78
CA ALA A 39 -0.53 -9.07 0.91
C ALA A 39 -0.97 -9.14 2.38
N ALA A 40 -2.24 -8.86 2.64
CA ALA A 40 -2.81 -9.06 3.97
C ALA A 40 -2.80 -10.55 4.36
N PRO A 41 -2.86 -10.89 5.66
CA PRO A 41 -2.97 -12.27 6.11
C PRO A 41 -4.15 -13.03 5.50
N SER A 42 -5.27 -12.34 5.25
CA SER A 42 -6.46 -12.87 4.58
C SER A 42 -6.22 -13.24 3.11
N GLY A 43 -5.21 -12.64 2.47
CA GLY A 43 -4.90 -12.83 1.05
C GLY A 43 -5.88 -12.14 0.10
N THR A 44 -6.85 -11.38 0.61
CA THR A 44 -7.87 -10.66 -0.17
C THR A 44 -7.57 -9.18 -0.36
N LEU A 45 -6.59 -8.67 0.39
CA LEU A 45 -6.18 -7.28 0.34
C LEU A 45 -4.68 -7.19 0.02
N GLU A 46 -4.31 -6.13 -0.66
CA GLU A 46 -2.93 -5.79 -0.97
C GLU A 46 -2.67 -4.34 -0.57
N ALA A 47 -1.57 -4.09 0.14
CA ALA A 47 -1.11 -2.74 0.43
C ALA A 47 0.14 -2.43 -0.39
N ALA A 48 0.25 -1.21 -0.91
CA ALA A 48 1.36 -0.81 -1.77
C ALA A 48 1.81 0.64 -1.51
N LEU A 49 3.09 0.89 -1.81
CA LEU A 49 3.65 2.24 -1.90
C LEU A 49 3.59 2.73 -3.34
N VAL A 50 2.76 3.73 -3.61
CA VAL A 50 2.50 4.26 -4.95
C VAL A 50 3.07 5.66 -5.09
N GLU A 51 3.71 5.96 -6.21
CA GLU A 51 4.25 7.30 -6.47
C GLU A 51 3.14 8.37 -6.47
N GLY A 52 3.37 9.44 -5.72
CA GLY A 52 2.56 10.65 -5.70
C GLY A 52 3.21 11.78 -6.49
N ALA A 53 2.55 12.95 -6.47
CA ALA A 53 3.15 14.15 -7.04
C ALA A 53 4.42 14.53 -6.25
N PRO A 54 5.51 14.90 -6.94
CA PRO A 54 6.71 15.33 -6.25
C PRO A 54 6.48 16.65 -5.52
N ASP A 55 7.10 16.81 -4.35
CA ASP A 55 7.08 18.05 -3.56
C ASP A 55 8.50 18.57 -3.38
N GLY A 56 8.75 19.83 -3.74
CA GLY A 56 10.09 20.43 -3.65
C GLY A 56 11.19 19.65 -4.41
N GLY A 57 10.84 18.93 -5.48
CA GLY A 57 11.75 18.05 -6.22
C GLY A 57 12.05 16.71 -5.53
N VAL A 58 11.29 16.35 -4.52
CA VAL A 58 11.36 15.06 -3.80
C VAL A 58 10.27 14.15 -4.29
N ALA A 59 10.62 12.89 -4.59
CA ALA A 59 9.62 11.87 -4.89
C ALA A 59 8.81 11.56 -3.62
N MET A 60 7.50 11.53 -3.76
CA MET A 60 6.55 11.28 -2.68
C MET A 60 5.84 9.95 -2.91
N LEU A 61 5.43 9.29 -1.85
CA LEU A 61 4.73 8.01 -1.87
C LEU A 61 3.40 8.11 -1.13
N HIS A 62 2.34 7.55 -1.69
CA HIS A 62 1.10 7.27 -0.96
C HIS A 62 1.05 5.80 -0.55
N VAL A 63 0.47 5.55 0.61
CA VAL A 63 0.05 4.20 1.00
C VAL A 63 -1.33 3.95 0.39
N VAL A 64 -1.48 2.83 -0.31
CA VAL A 64 -2.72 2.43 -0.96
C VAL A 64 -3.10 1.02 -0.52
N ILE A 65 -4.37 0.79 -0.21
CA ILE A 65 -4.94 -0.55 -0.01
C ILE A 65 -5.85 -0.86 -1.19
N ARG A 66 -5.71 -2.07 -1.75
CA ARG A 66 -6.53 -2.59 -2.84
C ARG A 66 -7.26 -3.86 -2.44
N GLY A 67 -8.47 -4.02 -2.96
CA GLY A 67 -9.22 -5.27 -2.92
C GLY A 67 -8.73 -6.30 -3.93
N ASP A 68 -9.35 -7.48 -3.90
CA ASP A 68 -9.04 -8.61 -4.78
C ASP A 68 -9.31 -8.32 -6.27
N ALA A 69 -10.28 -7.45 -6.56
CA ALA A 69 -10.57 -6.94 -7.89
C ALA A 69 -9.61 -5.83 -8.35
N GLY A 70 -8.66 -5.41 -7.49
CA GLY A 70 -7.71 -4.33 -7.74
C GLY A 70 -8.28 -2.93 -7.55
N ASP A 71 -9.49 -2.80 -7.03
CA ASP A 71 -10.10 -1.53 -6.66
C ASP A 71 -9.38 -0.88 -5.47
N GLU A 72 -9.18 0.44 -5.55
CA GLU A 72 -8.54 1.21 -4.48
C GLU A 72 -9.56 1.46 -3.36
N LEU A 73 -9.35 0.80 -2.22
CA LEU A 73 -10.20 0.90 -1.03
C LEU A 73 -9.77 2.04 -0.10
N PHE A 74 -8.47 2.36 -0.13
CA PHE A 74 -7.88 3.42 0.69
C PHE A 74 -6.68 4.03 -0.01
N ARG A 75 -6.49 5.33 0.21
CA ARG A 75 -5.27 6.07 -0.09
C ARG A 75 -4.97 7.02 1.06
N SER A 76 -3.73 7.04 1.53
CA SER A 76 -3.30 7.98 2.56
C SER A 76 -3.50 9.43 2.09
N GLU A 77 -4.13 10.25 2.94
CA GLU A 77 -4.40 11.66 2.61
C GLU A 77 -3.09 12.44 2.42
N GLN A 78 -2.09 12.15 3.26
CA GLN A 78 -0.75 12.67 3.10
C GLN A 78 0.14 11.72 2.30
N ALA A 79 1.11 12.30 1.61
CA ALA A 79 2.20 11.56 0.99
C ALA A 79 3.44 11.56 1.90
N TYR A 80 4.29 10.56 1.71
CA TYR A 80 5.51 10.33 2.48
C TYR A 80 6.73 10.60 1.61
N SER A 81 7.72 11.26 2.18
CA SER A 81 8.96 11.57 1.50
C SER A 81 9.83 10.33 1.33
N THR A 82 10.28 10.06 0.11
CA THR A 82 11.27 9.00 -0.15
C THR A 82 12.63 9.27 0.51
N ARG A 83 12.92 10.52 0.96
CA ARG A 83 14.17 10.86 1.66
C ARG A 83 14.24 10.31 3.08
N HIS A 84 13.09 10.19 3.74
CA HIS A 84 13.01 9.75 5.14
C HIS A 84 12.57 8.29 5.27
N GLY A 85 12.08 7.71 4.17
CA GLY A 85 11.64 6.33 4.13
C GLY A 85 10.25 6.16 4.72
N VAL A 86 9.46 5.33 4.06
CA VAL A 86 8.20 4.82 4.60
C VAL A 86 8.19 3.33 4.33
N ALA A 87 7.77 2.58 5.34
CA ALA A 87 7.55 1.15 5.21
C ALA A 87 6.13 0.80 5.63
N ILE A 88 5.58 -0.24 5.01
CA ILE A 88 4.26 -0.77 5.32
C ILE A 88 4.33 -2.27 5.56
N ALA A 89 3.58 -2.73 6.56
CA ALA A 89 3.48 -4.13 6.93
C ALA A 89 2.09 -4.43 7.49
N TRP A 90 1.52 -5.56 7.12
CA TRP A 90 0.28 -6.03 7.75
C TRP A 90 0.57 -6.66 9.10
N GLN A 91 -0.30 -6.43 10.07
CA GLN A 91 -0.32 -7.18 11.30
C GLN A 91 -0.79 -8.61 11.03
N ASP A 92 -0.16 -9.61 11.67
CA ASP A 92 -0.48 -11.02 11.40
C ASP A 92 -1.90 -11.42 11.83
N SER A 93 -2.43 -10.76 12.87
CA SER A 93 -3.68 -11.12 13.55
C SER A 93 -4.93 -10.41 13.03
N GLY A 94 -4.85 -9.66 11.93
CA GLY A 94 -6.02 -8.99 11.37
C GLY A 94 -5.71 -8.13 10.15
N GLU A 95 -6.71 -7.38 9.70
CA GLU A 95 -6.59 -6.47 8.58
C GLU A 95 -6.17 -5.08 9.05
N VAL A 96 -5.12 -5.01 9.86
CA VAL A 96 -4.52 -3.76 10.31
C VAL A 96 -3.20 -3.57 9.58
N LEU A 97 -3.12 -2.53 8.77
CA LEU A 97 -1.89 -2.15 8.06
C LEU A 97 -1.13 -1.12 8.90
N TRP A 98 0.13 -1.41 9.20
CA TRP A 98 1.02 -0.48 9.88
C TRP A 98 1.85 0.31 8.88
N VAL A 99 1.94 1.62 9.10
CA VAL A 99 2.78 2.54 8.32
C VAL A 99 3.86 3.08 9.24
N LEU A 100 5.12 2.80 8.89
CA LEU A 100 6.32 3.16 9.64
C LEU A 100 7.06 4.23 8.85
N SER A 101 6.96 5.49 9.28
CA SER A 101 7.71 6.60 8.69
C SER A 101 8.60 7.25 9.76
N SER A 102 9.85 7.55 9.39
CA SER A 102 10.80 8.17 10.31
C SER A 102 10.59 9.67 10.52
N ASP A 103 9.86 10.34 9.63
CA ASP A 103 9.59 11.78 9.66
C ASP A 103 8.18 12.13 10.16
N VAL A 104 7.17 11.41 9.70
CA VAL A 104 5.76 11.60 10.10
C VAL A 104 5.44 10.82 11.38
N GLY A 105 6.12 9.70 11.59
CA GLY A 105 5.87 8.78 12.69
C GLY A 105 5.10 7.54 12.24
N THR A 106 4.56 6.82 13.22
CA THR A 106 3.84 5.57 12.98
C THR A 106 2.35 5.78 13.03
N SER A 107 1.66 5.11 12.11
CA SER A 107 0.21 5.05 12.07
C SER A 107 -0.24 3.64 11.76
N ARG A 108 -1.51 3.37 12.02
CA ARG A 108 -2.19 2.17 11.56
C ARG A 108 -3.40 2.54 10.73
N ILE A 109 -3.71 1.72 9.74
CA ILE A 109 -4.87 1.82 8.88
C ILE A 109 -5.71 0.58 9.13
N GLU A 110 -6.96 0.76 9.53
CA GLU A 110 -7.86 -0.32 9.93
C GLU A 110 -9.27 -0.10 9.35
N PRO A 111 -10.06 -1.16 9.15
CA PRO A 111 -11.44 -1.06 8.67
C PRO A 111 -12.29 -0.22 9.63
N ASP A 112 -13.10 0.68 9.06
CA ASP A 112 -14.04 1.53 9.78
C ASP A 112 -15.35 1.66 8.98
N GLY A 113 -16.35 0.86 9.38
CA GLY A 113 -17.60 0.73 8.62
C GLY A 113 -17.37 0.16 7.22
N ASP A 114 -17.81 0.88 6.19
CA ASP A 114 -17.62 0.53 4.78
C ASP A 114 -16.29 1.06 4.20
N GLY A 115 -15.44 1.66 5.04
CA GLY A 115 -14.20 2.30 4.63
C GLY A 115 -13.01 1.93 5.50
N TRP A 116 -11.98 2.78 5.44
CA TRP A 116 -10.71 2.60 6.15
C TRP A 116 -10.31 3.91 6.80
N THR A 117 -9.81 3.84 8.02
CA THR A 117 -9.37 5.01 8.78
C THR A 117 -7.89 4.87 9.13
N GLN A 118 -7.13 5.94 8.91
CA GLN A 118 -5.72 6.03 9.32
C GLN A 118 -5.61 6.80 10.64
N SER A 119 -5.02 6.16 11.64
CA SER A 119 -4.79 6.76 12.97
C SER A 119 -3.30 6.83 13.28
N PHE A 120 -2.80 8.03 13.57
CA PHE A 120 -1.41 8.26 13.98
C PHE A 120 -1.23 8.01 15.47
N LEU A 121 -0.18 7.29 15.82
CA LEU A 121 0.13 6.98 17.21
C LEU A 121 0.79 8.19 17.89
N GLY A 122 0.23 8.60 19.02
CA GLY A 122 0.88 9.51 19.94
C GLY A 122 1.82 8.78 20.91
N PRO A 123 2.56 9.52 21.75
CA PRO A 123 3.45 8.95 22.76
C PRO A 123 2.77 7.93 23.69
N GLN A 124 1.47 8.12 23.96
CA GLN A 124 0.67 7.26 24.82
C GLN A 124 0.25 5.93 24.16
N ASP A 125 0.31 5.84 22.84
CA ASP A 125 -0.16 4.67 22.08
C ASP A 125 1.01 3.74 21.69
N ARG A 126 2.23 4.05 22.14
CA ARG A 126 3.44 3.32 21.72
C ARG A 126 3.43 1.85 22.15
N ASP A 127 2.85 1.56 23.30
CA ASP A 127 2.73 0.20 23.83
C ASP A 127 1.65 -0.62 23.09
N ASP A 128 0.83 0.01 22.24
CA ASP A 128 -0.17 -0.66 21.40
C ASP A 128 0.42 -1.19 20.10
N VAL A 129 1.69 -0.92 19.80
CA VAL A 129 2.37 -1.48 18.63
C VAL A 129 2.69 -2.96 18.89
N PRO A 130 2.17 -3.89 18.07
CA PRO A 130 2.44 -5.30 18.24
C PRO A 130 3.94 -5.61 18.12
N PRO A 131 4.49 -6.56 18.90
CA PRO A 131 5.92 -6.88 18.88
C PRO A 131 6.46 -7.22 17.48
N GLU A 132 5.67 -7.87 16.65
CA GLU A 132 6.03 -8.22 15.27
C GLU A 132 6.21 -6.99 14.37
N ILE A 133 5.49 -5.90 14.65
CA ILE A 133 5.61 -4.63 13.94
C ILE A 133 6.74 -3.80 14.54
N ASP A 134 6.87 -3.79 15.86
CA ASP A 134 7.93 -3.03 16.54
C ASP A 134 9.33 -3.57 16.15
N ALA A 135 9.45 -4.87 15.86
CA ALA A 135 10.67 -5.48 15.36
C ALA A 135 11.13 -4.99 13.96
N LEU A 136 10.28 -4.26 13.21
CA LEU A 136 10.57 -3.74 11.87
C LEU A 136 11.13 -2.31 11.88
N ARG A 137 11.14 -1.66 13.05
CA ARG A 137 11.51 -0.24 13.22
C ARG A 137 13.01 -0.01 13.42
#